data_AF-A0A7X7PEU6-F1
#
_entry.id   AF-A0A7X7PEU6-F1
#
_cell.length_a   1.000
_cell.length_b   1.000
_cell.length_c   1.000
_cell.angle_alpha   90.00
_cell.angle_beta   90.00
_cell.angle_gamma   90.00
#
_symmetry.space_group_name_H-M   'P 1'
#
loop_
_entity.id
_entity.type
_entity.pdbx_description
1 polymer ?
#
loop_
_entity_poly.entity_id
_entity_poly.type
_entity_poly.pdbx_seq_one_letter_code
_entity_poly.pdbx_strand_id
1 'polypeptide(L)'
;TGKAEKCTMCYPRIEVGLPTVCAETCVGRLRYLGLVLYDADRVAEAAAVEDEKELLAAQRSVILDPHDPAVLEAARAEGIPEDWLEAAQRSPVWKLIQKYEVALPLHPEYRTMPMVWYIPPLSPVVDVVTGSGNDGEDARTLFAAIDRLRIPIGYLAELFTAGDARPVDKALRTLAAMRSYMRGVSIDDVRDERIANAIGMTGAEVEEMYRLLAIAKYEDRYVIPPAHAEQAHDLEELGCSLDFEDGPGMGGAGPFGSSSGPTVPVAVENFHSLAARQTADRPSSPGRVNLLNWDGNGNPDGLFPPEES
;
A
#
# COMPACT_ATOMS: atom_id res chain seq x y z
N THR A 1 21.62 -21.06 11.13
CA THR A 1 22.36 -20.71 9.89
C THR A 1 23.60 -19.86 10.16
N GLY A 2 23.64 -19.01 11.21
CA GLY A 2 24.76 -18.06 11.38
C GLY A 2 24.74 -16.93 10.34
N LYS A 3 23.58 -16.74 9.68
CA LYS A 3 23.36 -15.73 8.64
C LYS A 3 22.35 -14.69 9.13
N ALA A 4 22.45 -13.48 8.61
CA ALA A 4 21.45 -12.44 8.84
C ALA A 4 20.24 -12.63 7.90
N GLU A 5 19.05 -12.39 8.42
CA GLU A 5 17.79 -12.47 7.69
C GLU A 5 17.02 -11.16 7.90
N LYS A 6 16.22 -10.76 6.91
CA LYS A 6 15.45 -9.51 6.92
C LYS A 6 14.08 -9.70 6.27
N CYS A 7 13.24 -8.68 6.38
CA CYS A 7 12.02 -8.60 5.59
C CYS A 7 12.33 -8.78 4.09
N THR A 8 11.57 -9.66 3.45
CA THR A 8 11.71 -10.00 2.03
C THR A 8 10.63 -9.35 1.17
N MET A 9 9.84 -8.42 1.74
CA MET A 9 8.65 -7.83 1.12
C MET A 9 7.66 -8.87 0.59
N CYS A 10 7.67 -10.09 1.16
CA CYS A 10 6.92 -11.22 0.65
C CYS A 10 7.07 -11.39 -0.88
N TYR A 11 8.29 -11.25 -1.43
CA TYR A 11 8.52 -11.29 -2.88
C TYR A 11 7.79 -12.44 -3.61
N PRO A 12 7.69 -13.69 -3.09
CA PRO A 12 7.00 -14.76 -3.81
C PRO A 12 5.49 -14.50 -4.02
N ARG A 13 4.89 -13.62 -3.20
CA ARG A 13 3.50 -13.19 -3.33
C ARG A 13 3.38 -11.98 -4.25
N ILE A 14 4.27 -11.01 -4.09
CA ILE A 14 4.27 -9.79 -4.92
C ILE A 14 4.50 -10.15 -6.39
N GLU A 15 5.37 -11.12 -6.68
CA GLU A 15 5.65 -11.61 -8.03
C GLU A 15 4.40 -12.16 -8.74
N VAL A 16 3.38 -12.61 -8.01
CA VAL A 16 2.12 -13.10 -8.59
C VAL A 16 0.95 -12.13 -8.34
N GLY A 17 1.23 -10.86 -8.03
CA GLY A 17 0.22 -9.82 -7.85
C GLY A 17 -0.54 -9.89 -6.51
N LEU A 18 -0.04 -10.63 -5.53
CA LEU A 18 -0.67 -10.75 -4.21
C LEU A 18 -0.03 -9.80 -3.19
N PRO A 19 -0.82 -9.23 -2.25
CA PRO A 19 -0.27 -8.40 -1.18
C PRO A 19 0.65 -9.18 -0.25
N THR A 20 1.50 -8.43 0.46
CA THR A 20 2.30 -8.98 1.55
C THR A 20 1.41 -9.53 2.66
N VAL A 21 1.89 -10.55 3.38
CA VAL A 21 1.11 -11.19 4.46
C VAL A 21 0.66 -10.16 5.48
N CYS A 22 1.55 -9.23 5.86
CA CYS A 22 1.27 -8.23 6.86
C CYS A 22 0.34 -7.10 6.36
N ALA A 23 0.26 -6.86 5.04
CA ALA A 23 -0.76 -6.02 4.43
C ALA A 23 -2.12 -6.73 4.41
N GLU A 24 -2.18 -7.92 3.82
CA GLU A 24 -3.42 -8.69 3.66
C GLU A 24 -4.13 -8.96 4.99
N THR A 25 -3.37 -9.33 6.02
CA THR A 25 -3.87 -9.65 7.37
C THR A 25 -4.08 -8.41 8.27
N CYS A 26 -3.92 -7.20 7.74
CA CYS A 26 -4.14 -5.97 8.49
C CYS A 26 -5.63 -5.77 8.79
N VAL A 27 -6.07 -6.21 9.98
CA VAL A 27 -7.45 -6.09 10.47
C VAL A 27 -7.94 -4.64 10.43
N GLY A 28 -7.07 -3.69 10.76
CA GLY A 28 -7.38 -2.26 10.75
C GLY A 28 -7.50 -1.64 9.36
N ARG A 29 -7.22 -2.40 8.28
CA ARG A 29 -7.36 -1.95 6.89
C ARG A 29 -6.48 -0.74 6.52
N LEU A 30 -5.36 -0.55 7.23
CA LEU A 30 -4.52 0.66 7.18
C LEU A 30 -3.37 0.61 6.17
N ARG A 31 -3.14 -0.54 5.53
CA ARG A 31 -1.97 -0.74 4.66
C ARG A 31 -2.38 -0.65 3.20
N TYR A 32 -1.54 0.03 2.43
CA TYR A 32 -1.71 0.25 0.99
C TYR A 32 -0.43 -0.21 0.29
N LEU A 33 -0.58 -0.84 -0.87
CA LEU A 33 0.51 -1.29 -1.73
C LEU A 33 0.20 -0.82 -3.15
N GLY A 34 1.19 -0.18 -3.77
CA GLY A 34 1.08 0.38 -5.11
C GLY A 34 2.46 0.72 -5.64
N LEU A 35 2.62 0.68 -6.97
CA LEU A 35 3.86 1.06 -7.62
C LEU A 35 4.11 2.57 -7.48
N VAL A 36 5.38 2.94 -7.48
CA VAL A 36 5.84 4.32 -7.57
C VAL A 36 7.01 4.32 -8.54
N LEU A 37 6.95 5.15 -9.58
CA LEU A 37 8.07 5.36 -10.48
C LEU A 37 9.06 6.32 -9.81
N TYR A 38 10.35 6.02 -9.87
CA TYR A 38 11.38 6.90 -9.30
C TYR A 38 12.60 7.00 -10.21
N ASP A 39 13.24 8.16 -10.20
CA ASP A 39 14.50 8.41 -10.89
C ASP A 39 15.66 7.89 -10.03
N ALA A 40 16.24 6.75 -10.43
CA ALA A 40 17.31 6.10 -9.68
C ALA A 40 18.61 6.91 -9.66
N ASP A 41 18.92 7.66 -10.72
CA ASP A 41 20.15 8.45 -10.84
C ASP A 41 20.15 9.64 -9.88
N ARG A 42 18.97 10.15 -9.53
CA ARG A 42 18.80 11.28 -8.60
C ARG A 42 18.72 10.87 -7.12
N VAL A 43 18.64 9.58 -6.80
CA VAL A 43 18.51 9.10 -5.40
C VAL A 43 19.70 9.53 -4.53
N ALA A 44 20.92 9.38 -5.05
CA ALA A 44 22.13 9.72 -4.30
C ALA A 44 22.22 11.22 -3.99
N GLU A 45 21.87 12.07 -4.97
CA GLU A 45 21.78 13.52 -4.80
C GLU A 45 20.73 13.89 -3.76
N ALA A 46 19.52 13.33 -3.87
CA ALA A 46 18.44 13.58 -2.92
C ALA A 46 18.81 13.17 -1.49
N ALA A 47 19.55 12.06 -1.31
CA ALA A 47 19.97 11.58 0.01
C ALA A 47 21.12 12.40 0.61
N ALA A 48 21.86 13.11 -0.23
CA ALA A 48 22.99 13.94 0.16
C ALA A 48 22.62 15.39 0.52
N VAL A 49 21.35 15.79 0.39
CA VAL A 49 20.89 17.16 0.73
C VAL A 49 21.31 17.54 2.16
N GLU A 50 22.03 18.64 2.32
CA GLU A 50 22.66 18.98 3.60
C GLU A 50 21.63 19.25 4.71
N ASP A 51 20.60 20.05 4.43
CA ASP A 51 19.52 20.32 5.38
C ASP A 51 18.57 19.12 5.49
N GLU A 52 18.53 18.51 6.67
CA GLU A 52 17.70 17.34 6.94
C GLU A 52 16.20 17.62 6.76
N LYS A 53 15.76 18.87 6.95
CA LYS A 53 14.36 19.27 6.78
C LYS A 53 13.93 19.30 5.31
N GLU A 54 14.89 19.39 4.40
CA GLU A 54 14.64 19.36 2.96
C GLU A 54 14.63 17.93 2.39
N LEU A 55 15.03 16.92 3.18
CA LEU A 55 15.07 15.51 2.73
C LEU A 55 13.70 14.96 2.34
N LEU A 56 12.61 15.39 2.99
CA LEU A 56 11.25 15.03 2.57
C LEU A 56 10.96 15.51 1.15
N ALA A 57 11.25 16.78 0.86
CA ALA A 57 11.03 17.37 -0.44
C ALA A 57 11.95 16.72 -1.49
N ALA A 58 13.21 16.47 -1.12
CA ALA A 58 14.17 15.77 -1.95
C ALA A 58 13.68 14.37 -2.33
N GLN A 59 13.18 13.59 -1.37
CA GLN A 59 12.62 12.26 -1.62
C GLN A 59 11.38 12.31 -2.52
N ARG A 60 10.47 13.27 -2.31
CA ARG A 60 9.31 13.47 -3.20
C ARG A 60 9.73 13.85 -4.62
N SER A 61 10.86 14.56 -4.78
CA SER A 61 11.35 15.02 -6.08
C SER A 61 11.93 13.91 -6.97
N VAL A 62 12.31 12.77 -6.37
CA VAL A 62 12.75 11.60 -7.13
C VAL A 62 11.59 10.67 -7.49
N ILE A 63 10.42 10.85 -6.85
CA ILE A 63 9.19 10.12 -7.17
C ILE A 63 8.50 10.82 -8.35
N LEU A 64 8.39 10.12 -9.47
CA LEU A 64 7.90 10.65 -10.74
C LEU A 64 6.37 10.61 -10.83
N ASP A 65 5.79 11.49 -11.65
CA ASP A 65 4.35 11.49 -11.94
C ASP A 65 4.02 10.43 -13.03
N PRO A 66 3.27 9.37 -12.72
CA PRO A 66 2.90 8.34 -13.69
C PRO A 66 1.87 8.83 -14.73
N HIS A 67 1.38 10.07 -14.64
CA HIS A 67 0.50 10.68 -15.64
C HIS A 67 1.22 11.65 -16.56
N ASP A 68 2.49 11.99 -16.28
CA ASP A 68 3.29 12.85 -17.15
C ASP A 68 3.67 12.08 -18.42
N PRO A 69 3.27 12.55 -19.63
CA PRO A 69 3.65 11.91 -20.88
C PRO A 69 5.16 11.73 -21.04
N ALA A 70 5.99 12.65 -20.53
CA ALA A 70 7.45 12.53 -20.63
C ALA A 70 7.99 11.39 -19.75
N VAL A 71 7.43 11.21 -18.56
CA VAL A 71 7.78 10.09 -17.66
C VAL A 71 7.35 8.76 -18.27
N LEU A 72 6.16 8.70 -18.86
CA LEU A 72 5.66 7.48 -19.52
C LEU A 72 6.53 7.08 -20.72
N GLU A 73 6.90 8.05 -21.57
CA GLU A 73 7.78 7.77 -22.71
C GLU A 73 9.18 7.32 -22.26
N ALA A 74 9.75 7.96 -21.22
CA ALA A 74 11.02 7.54 -20.64
C ALA A 74 10.93 6.13 -20.04
N ALA A 75 9.89 5.84 -19.28
CA ALA A 75 9.66 4.52 -18.68
C ALA A 75 9.52 3.42 -19.74
N ARG A 76 8.82 3.70 -20.85
CA ARG A 76 8.74 2.78 -22.00
C ARG A 76 10.10 2.56 -22.65
N ALA A 77 10.89 3.62 -22.80
CA ALA A 77 12.24 3.53 -23.35
C ALA A 77 13.19 2.70 -22.45
N GLU A 78 12.93 2.69 -21.14
CA GLU A 78 13.63 1.85 -20.14
C GLU A 78 13.05 0.43 -20.04
N GLY A 79 12.04 0.08 -20.84
CA GLY A 79 11.45 -1.26 -20.88
C GLY A 79 10.45 -1.56 -19.77
N ILE A 80 9.92 -0.54 -19.07
CA ILE A 80 8.86 -0.76 -18.08
C ILE A 80 7.57 -1.23 -18.77
N PRO A 81 6.99 -2.38 -18.38
CA PRO A 81 5.78 -2.92 -19.00
C PRO A 81 4.55 -2.02 -18.86
N GLU A 82 3.65 -2.04 -19.85
CA GLU A 82 2.51 -1.12 -19.89
C GLU A 82 1.53 -1.35 -18.73
N ASP A 83 1.31 -2.59 -18.31
CA ASP A 83 0.46 -2.92 -17.15
C ASP A 83 1.05 -2.41 -15.82
N TRP A 84 2.39 -2.32 -15.72
CA TRP A 84 3.06 -1.66 -14.60
C TRP A 84 2.85 -0.14 -14.65
N LEU A 85 2.88 0.48 -15.82
CA LEU A 85 2.56 1.91 -15.98
C LEU A 85 1.10 2.20 -15.60
N GLU A 86 0.16 1.38 -16.07
CA GLU A 86 -1.26 1.46 -15.68
C GLU A 86 -1.46 1.25 -14.17
N ALA A 87 -0.71 0.32 -13.56
CA ALA A 87 -0.73 0.11 -12.11
C ALA A 87 -0.16 1.31 -11.35
N ALA A 88 0.91 1.94 -11.84
CA ALA A 88 1.49 3.14 -11.26
C ALA A 88 0.52 4.34 -11.32
N GLN A 89 -0.21 4.52 -12.42
CA GLN A 89 -1.26 5.55 -12.56
C GLN A 89 -2.40 5.37 -11.55
N ARG A 90 -2.74 4.12 -11.23
CA ARG A 90 -3.77 3.79 -10.23
C ARG A 90 -3.22 3.69 -8.80
N SER A 91 -1.93 3.94 -8.59
CA SER A 91 -1.26 3.66 -7.32
C SER A 91 -1.85 4.47 -6.16
N PRO A 92 -2.36 3.80 -5.10
CA PRO A 92 -2.82 4.49 -3.91
C PRO A 92 -1.64 5.13 -3.16
N VAL A 93 -0.46 4.51 -3.21
CA VAL A 93 0.75 5.00 -2.54
C VAL A 93 1.20 6.31 -3.17
N TRP A 94 1.27 6.38 -4.50
CA TRP A 94 1.63 7.62 -5.20
C TRP A 94 0.63 8.75 -4.88
N LYS A 95 -0.68 8.46 -4.90
CA LYS A 95 -1.72 9.46 -4.55
C LYS A 95 -1.54 9.98 -3.12
N LEU A 96 -1.26 9.12 -2.16
CA LEU A 96 -1.08 9.52 -0.76
C LEU A 96 0.22 10.35 -0.54
N ILE A 97 1.26 10.08 -1.33
CA ILE A 97 2.56 10.77 -1.23
C ILE A 97 2.56 12.11 -2.00
N GLN A 98 2.17 12.10 -3.27
CA GLN A 98 2.31 13.24 -4.20
C GLN A 98 1.01 14.03 -4.36
N LYS A 99 -0.14 13.37 -4.57
CA LYS A 99 -1.41 14.05 -4.86
C LYS A 99 -2.02 14.70 -3.61
N TYR A 100 -2.15 13.94 -2.53
CA TYR A 100 -2.79 14.38 -1.29
C TYR A 100 -1.80 14.87 -0.24
N GLU A 101 -0.52 14.48 -0.38
CA GLU A 101 0.58 14.82 0.51
C GLU A 101 0.32 14.50 2.00
N VAL A 102 -0.53 13.51 2.28
CA VAL A 102 -0.87 13.06 3.65
C VAL A 102 0.04 11.97 4.17
N ALA A 103 0.75 11.26 3.29
CA ALA A 103 1.77 10.29 3.67
C ALA A 103 3.15 10.97 3.81
N LEU A 104 3.87 10.59 4.85
CA LEU A 104 5.20 11.08 5.20
C LEU A 104 6.17 9.90 5.44
N PRO A 105 7.45 10.02 5.08
CA PRO A 105 8.45 8.98 5.30
C PRO A 105 8.77 8.88 6.80
N LEU A 106 9.27 7.73 7.25
CA LEU A 106 9.75 7.56 8.63
C LEU A 106 11.25 7.87 8.70
N HIS A 107 11.63 8.80 9.58
CA HIS A 107 13.02 9.23 9.81
C HIS A 107 13.79 9.55 8.52
N PRO A 108 13.34 10.55 7.73
CA PRO A 108 14.04 10.93 6.50
C PRO A 108 15.50 11.34 6.74
N GLU A 109 15.84 11.86 7.92
CA GLU A 109 17.19 12.23 8.35
C GLU A 109 18.21 11.08 8.35
N TYR A 110 17.75 9.83 8.31
CA TYR A 110 18.64 8.66 8.14
C TYR A 110 19.15 8.50 6.70
N ARG A 111 18.64 9.30 5.75
CA ARG A 111 19.15 9.41 4.36
C ARG A 111 19.10 8.09 3.58
N THR A 112 18.22 7.17 3.99
CA THR A 112 18.04 5.88 3.32
C THR A 112 16.96 5.89 2.24
N MET A 113 16.28 7.02 2.03
CA MET A 113 15.12 7.15 1.13
C MET A 113 14.06 6.07 1.38
N PRO A 114 13.46 6.02 2.58
CA PRO A 114 12.58 4.93 2.99
C PRO A 114 11.33 4.83 2.11
N MET A 115 11.02 3.63 1.62
CA MET A 115 9.86 3.38 0.73
C MET A 115 8.60 2.89 1.47
N VAL A 116 8.60 2.95 2.80
CA VAL A 116 7.40 2.73 3.63
C VAL A 116 7.03 4.04 4.30
N TRP A 117 5.85 4.55 3.97
CA TRP A 117 5.35 5.87 4.37
C TRP A 117 4.15 5.73 5.31
N TYR A 118 3.92 6.75 6.12
CA TYR A 118 2.95 6.76 7.21
C TYR A 118 2.06 7.99 7.12
N ILE A 119 0.78 7.81 7.43
CA ILE A 119 -0.16 8.93 7.61
C ILE A 119 -0.20 9.26 9.11
N PRO A 120 0.06 10.51 9.52
CA PRO A 120 0.05 10.88 10.93
C PRO A 120 -1.37 10.75 11.52
N PRO A 121 -1.52 10.26 12.76
CA PRO A 121 -2.82 10.02 13.34
C PRO A 121 -3.49 11.33 13.79
N LEU A 122 -4.78 11.48 13.47
CA LEU A 122 -5.64 12.43 14.18
C LEU A 122 -5.86 11.90 15.60
N SER A 123 -5.18 12.51 16.57
CA SER A 123 -5.46 12.28 18.00
C SER A 123 -6.90 12.72 18.32
N PRO A 124 -7.59 12.14 19.33
CA PRO A 124 -8.94 12.55 19.70
C PRO A 124 -9.06 14.06 19.86
N VAL A 125 -9.86 14.68 18.99
CA VAL A 125 -10.11 16.13 18.99
C VAL A 125 -11.29 16.47 19.91
N VAL A 126 -12.23 15.52 20.04
CA VAL A 126 -13.54 15.72 20.68
C VAL A 126 -13.41 15.99 22.19
N ASP A 127 -12.44 15.39 22.86
CA ASP A 127 -12.20 15.62 24.30
C ASP A 127 -11.76 17.06 24.61
N VAL A 128 -11.16 17.77 23.66
CA VAL A 128 -10.70 19.16 23.84
C VAL A 128 -11.82 20.17 23.57
N VAL A 129 -12.77 19.82 22.69
CA VAL A 129 -13.83 20.72 22.21
C VAL A 129 -15.11 20.63 23.06
N THR A 130 -15.39 19.46 23.64
CA THR A 130 -16.58 19.24 24.49
C THR A 130 -16.62 20.17 25.71
N GLY A 131 -15.49 20.71 26.16
CA GLY A 131 -15.43 21.72 27.23
C GLY A 131 -15.77 23.17 26.80
N SER A 132 -15.83 23.48 25.50
CA SER A 132 -15.99 24.86 24.99
C SER A 132 -17.34 25.16 24.35
N GLY A 133 -18.24 24.16 24.21
CA GLY A 133 -19.55 24.32 23.58
C GLY A 133 -19.54 24.50 22.06
N ASN A 134 -18.40 24.30 21.40
CA ASN A 134 -18.28 24.33 19.94
C ASN A 134 -18.55 22.95 19.33
N ASP A 135 -18.99 22.89 18.07
CA ASP A 135 -19.11 21.63 17.33
C ASP A 135 -17.71 21.07 17.04
N GLY A 136 -17.39 19.90 17.64
CA GLY A 136 -16.12 19.20 17.50
C GLY A 136 -15.84 18.64 16.12
N GLU A 137 -16.80 18.75 15.20
CA GLU A 137 -16.69 18.27 13.83
C GLU A 137 -16.73 19.41 12.78
N ASP A 138 -16.94 20.66 13.20
CA ASP A 138 -16.83 21.84 12.32
C ASP A 138 -15.37 22.04 11.90
N ALA A 139 -15.14 22.34 10.62
CA ALA A 139 -13.80 22.49 10.05
C ALA A 139 -12.95 23.54 10.79
N ARG A 140 -13.53 24.67 11.19
CA ARG A 140 -12.79 25.72 11.92
C ARG A 140 -12.41 25.23 13.31
N THR A 141 -13.31 24.51 13.97
CA THR A 141 -13.03 23.91 15.28
C THR A 141 -11.93 22.85 15.19
N LEU A 142 -12.02 21.95 14.21
CA LEU A 142 -11.01 20.93 13.96
C LEU A 142 -9.65 21.57 13.64
N PHE A 143 -9.61 22.57 12.76
CA PHE A 143 -8.38 23.28 12.41
C PHE A 143 -7.76 24.03 13.60
N ALA A 144 -8.58 24.62 14.47
CA ALA A 144 -8.12 25.29 15.68
C ALA A 144 -7.64 24.30 16.76
N ALA A 145 -8.11 23.05 16.71
CA ALA A 145 -7.77 22.03 17.67
C ALA A 145 -6.51 21.22 17.29
N ILE A 146 -6.00 21.34 16.05
CA ILE A 146 -4.76 20.69 15.61
C ILE A 146 -3.58 21.08 16.53
N ASP A 147 -3.49 22.34 16.92
CA ASP A 147 -2.45 22.83 17.85
C ASP A 147 -2.60 22.30 19.29
N ARG A 148 -3.76 21.71 19.62
CA ARG A 148 -4.12 21.22 20.96
C ARG A 148 -4.32 19.71 21.01
N LEU A 149 -3.93 19.00 19.95
CA LEU A 149 -3.99 17.54 19.93
C LEU A 149 -3.19 16.95 21.11
N ARG A 150 -3.69 15.84 21.65
CA ARG A 150 -3.01 15.12 22.74
C ARG A 150 -1.61 14.67 22.33
N ILE A 151 -1.41 14.32 21.06
CA ILE A 151 -0.09 14.04 20.49
C ILE A 151 0.47 15.36 19.96
N PRO A 152 1.58 15.87 20.51
CA PRO A 152 2.18 17.11 20.05
C PRO A 152 2.68 16.99 18.60
N ILE A 153 2.42 18.00 17.77
CA ILE A 153 2.90 18.03 16.38
C ILE A 153 4.44 17.95 16.33
N GLY A 154 5.14 18.57 17.28
CA GLY A 154 6.61 18.50 17.36
C GLY A 154 7.13 17.05 17.44
N TYR A 155 6.46 16.19 18.21
CA TYR A 155 6.81 14.77 18.30
C TYR A 155 6.62 14.04 16.96
N LEU A 156 5.52 14.32 16.27
CA LEU A 156 5.27 13.75 14.94
C LEU A 156 6.27 14.28 13.90
N ALA A 157 6.69 15.54 14.03
CA ALA A 157 7.69 16.14 13.14
C ALA A 157 9.07 15.49 13.30
N GLU A 158 9.48 15.19 14.54
CA GLU A 158 10.70 14.44 14.81
C GLU A 158 10.70 13.04 14.15
N LEU A 159 9.53 12.39 14.04
CA LEU A 159 9.41 11.07 13.41
C LEU A 159 9.36 11.13 11.88
N PHE A 160 8.68 12.13 11.31
CA PHE A 160 8.26 12.07 9.91
C PHE A 160 8.91 13.11 8.99
N THR A 161 9.52 14.15 9.54
CA THR A 161 9.92 15.35 8.78
C THR A 161 11.19 16.00 9.32
N ALA A 162 12.06 15.23 9.99
CA ALA A 162 13.30 15.73 10.60
C ALA A 162 13.08 16.97 11.50
N GLY A 163 11.95 17.00 12.22
CA GLY A 163 11.58 18.08 13.13
C GLY A 163 10.89 19.29 12.47
N ASP A 164 10.59 19.27 11.17
CA ASP A 164 9.76 20.31 10.54
C ASP A 164 8.27 20.06 10.76
N ALA A 165 7.61 20.91 11.56
CA ALA A 165 6.18 20.76 11.84
C ALA A 165 5.27 21.02 10.63
N ARG A 166 5.73 21.77 9.61
CA ARG A 166 4.86 22.26 8.52
C ARG A 166 4.21 21.13 7.70
N PRO A 167 4.93 20.08 7.24
CA PRO A 167 4.29 19.02 6.46
C PRO A 167 3.35 18.15 7.30
N VAL A 168 3.65 17.98 8.59
CA VAL A 168 2.75 17.27 9.53
C VAL A 168 1.46 18.06 9.75
N ASP A 169 1.54 19.36 10.04
CA ASP A 169 0.38 20.23 10.20
C ASP A 169 -0.48 20.23 8.92
N LYS A 170 0.15 20.33 7.74
CA LYS A 170 -0.55 20.22 6.46
C LYS A 170 -1.30 18.91 6.32
N ALA A 171 -0.64 17.77 6.56
CA ALA A 171 -1.28 16.45 6.48
C ALA A 171 -2.47 16.32 7.45
N LEU A 172 -2.31 16.78 8.70
CA LEU A 172 -3.39 16.76 9.71
C LEU A 172 -4.57 17.66 9.33
N ARG A 173 -4.31 18.86 8.76
CA ARG A 173 -5.36 19.75 8.24
C ARG A 173 -6.12 19.11 7.08
N THR A 174 -5.42 18.47 6.16
CA THR A 174 -6.04 17.73 5.04
C THR A 174 -6.98 16.62 5.54
N LEU A 175 -6.54 15.82 6.52
CA LEU A 175 -7.36 14.76 7.11
C LEU A 175 -8.57 15.31 7.88
N ALA A 176 -8.38 16.41 8.63
CA ALA A 176 -9.46 17.08 9.37
C ALA A 176 -10.50 17.70 8.41
N ALA A 177 -10.06 18.32 7.32
CA ALA A 177 -10.92 18.87 6.29
C ALA A 177 -11.76 17.78 5.62
N MET A 178 -11.16 16.64 5.26
CA MET A 178 -11.88 15.49 4.72
C MET A 178 -12.96 15.00 5.67
N ARG A 179 -12.64 14.87 6.96
CA ARG A 179 -13.60 14.45 8.00
C ARG A 179 -14.80 15.42 8.09
N SER A 180 -14.54 16.73 8.11
CA SER A 180 -15.59 17.74 8.19
C SER A 180 -16.44 17.80 6.92
N TYR A 181 -15.81 17.78 5.74
CA TYR A 181 -16.48 17.77 4.44
C TYR A 181 -17.41 16.55 4.33
N MET A 182 -16.91 15.35 4.61
CA MET A 182 -17.69 14.12 4.50
C MET A 182 -18.79 14.00 5.56
N ARG A 183 -18.66 14.67 6.71
CA ARG A 183 -19.76 14.81 7.67
C ARG A 183 -20.90 15.63 7.07
N GLY A 184 -20.61 16.79 6.49
CA GLY A 184 -21.62 17.62 5.80
C GLY A 184 -22.33 16.85 4.69
N VAL A 185 -21.59 16.06 3.91
CA VAL A 185 -22.17 15.18 2.88
C VAL A 185 -23.04 14.09 3.48
N SER A 186 -22.63 13.47 4.60
CA SER A 186 -23.33 12.32 5.18
C SER A 186 -24.54 12.68 6.03
N ILE A 187 -24.51 13.83 6.72
CA ILE A 187 -25.56 14.25 7.66
C ILE A 187 -26.50 15.26 7.01
N ASP A 188 -25.95 16.25 6.31
CA ASP A 188 -26.69 17.41 5.84
C ASP A 188 -26.93 17.39 4.31
N ASP A 189 -26.36 16.41 3.59
CA ASP A 189 -26.28 16.35 2.11
C ASP A 189 -25.70 17.63 1.49
N VAL A 190 -24.76 18.26 2.20
CA VAL A 190 -24.08 19.49 1.77
C VAL A 190 -22.64 19.19 1.37
N ARG A 191 -22.31 19.51 0.12
CA ARG A 191 -20.93 19.50 -0.43
C ARG A 191 -20.35 20.90 -0.34
N ASP A 192 -19.82 21.26 0.82
CA ASP A 192 -19.25 22.58 1.05
C ASP A 192 -17.83 22.69 0.48
N GLU A 193 -17.75 23.13 -0.78
CA GLU A 193 -16.48 23.36 -1.49
C GLU A 193 -15.52 24.30 -0.75
N ARG A 194 -16.00 25.16 0.16
CA ARG A 194 -15.10 26.04 0.93
C ARG A 194 -14.13 25.24 1.81
N ILE A 195 -14.55 24.07 2.30
CA ILE A 195 -13.70 23.19 3.13
C ILE A 195 -12.61 22.55 2.27
N ALA A 196 -12.95 22.06 1.08
CA ALA A 196 -11.98 21.48 0.15
C ALA A 196 -10.98 22.54 -0.35
N ASN A 197 -11.48 23.71 -0.76
CA ASN A 197 -10.64 24.80 -1.25
C ASN A 197 -9.65 25.31 -0.17
N ALA A 198 -9.99 25.23 1.11
CA ALA A 198 -9.10 25.63 2.21
C ALA A 198 -7.82 24.78 2.31
N ILE A 199 -7.82 23.56 1.76
CA ILE A 199 -6.66 22.66 1.68
C ILE A 199 -6.11 22.52 0.25
N GLY A 200 -6.59 23.36 -0.68
CA GLY A 200 -6.15 23.35 -2.08
C GLY A 200 -6.66 22.16 -2.90
N MET A 201 -7.77 21.54 -2.50
CA MET A 201 -8.41 20.43 -3.20
C MET A 201 -9.84 20.81 -3.64
N THR A 202 -10.39 20.06 -4.59
CA THR A 202 -11.82 20.09 -4.92
C THR A 202 -12.61 19.12 -4.05
N GLY A 203 -13.91 19.33 -3.88
CA GLY A 203 -14.78 18.39 -3.18
C GLY A 203 -14.71 16.97 -3.76
N ALA A 204 -14.59 16.86 -5.09
CA ALA A 204 -14.42 15.57 -5.77
C ALA A 204 -13.11 14.85 -5.37
N GLU A 205 -12.01 15.57 -5.24
CA GLU A 205 -10.74 15.00 -4.77
C GLU A 205 -10.80 14.60 -3.29
N VAL A 206 -11.55 15.34 -2.46
CA VAL A 206 -11.79 14.98 -1.06
C VAL A 206 -12.62 13.68 -0.98
N GLU A 207 -13.66 13.53 -1.82
CA GLU A 207 -14.45 12.30 -1.90
C GLU A 207 -13.62 11.12 -2.43
N GLU A 208 -12.71 11.35 -3.39
CA GLU A 208 -11.76 10.34 -3.87
C GLU A 208 -10.80 9.88 -2.76
N MET A 209 -10.24 10.83 -2.01
CA MET A 209 -9.38 10.55 -0.86
C MET A 209 -10.16 9.81 0.24
N TYR A 210 -11.41 10.19 0.51
CA TYR A 210 -12.29 9.48 1.44
C TYR A 210 -12.57 8.05 1.00
N ARG A 211 -12.82 7.82 -0.30
CA ARG A 211 -12.98 6.47 -0.83
C ARG A 211 -11.73 5.63 -0.54
N LEU A 212 -10.55 6.21 -0.75
CA LEU A 212 -9.30 5.50 -0.52
C LEU A 212 -9.07 5.20 0.97
N LEU A 213 -9.24 6.19 1.86
CA LEU A 213 -8.88 6.07 3.28
C LEU A 213 -9.96 5.44 4.17
N ALA A 214 -11.25 5.68 3.88
CA ALA A 214 -12.36 5.26 4.74
C ALA A 214 -13.10 4.04 4.19
N ILE A 215 -13.45 4.03 2.89
CA ILE A 215 -14.08 2.85 2.27
C ILE A 215 -13.04 1.75 2.07
N ALA A 216 -11.85 2.13 1.56
CA ALA A 216 -10.62 1.35 1.53
C ALA A 216 -10.82 -0.07 0.96
N LYS A 217 -11.52 -0.17 -0.19
CA LYS A 217 -11.79 -1.46 -0.85
C LYS A 217 -10.49 -2.20 -1.16
N TYR A 218 -10.55 -3.52 -1.21
CA TYR A 218 -9.35 -4.35 -1.34
C TYR A 218 -8.54 -3.97 -2.60
N GLU A 219 -9.22 -3.83 -3.73
CA GLU A 219 -8.68 -3.44 -5.03
C GLU A 219 -8.16 -1.99 -5.07
N ASP A 220 -8.70 -1.11 -4.23
CA ASP A 220 -8.24 0.28 -4.12
C ASP A 220 -6.98 0.37 -3.23
N ARG A 221 -6.79 -0.58 -2.30
CA ARG A 221 -5.62 -0.61 -1.41
C ARG A 221 -4.41 -1.32 -1.99
N TYR A 222 -4.63 -2.38 -2.76
CA TYR A 222 -3.59 -3.28 -3.24
C TYR A 222 -3.61 -3.28 -4.76
N VAL A 223 -2.83 -2.36 -5.34
CA VAL A 223 -2.61 -2.26 -6.78
C VAL A 223 -1.23 -2.82 -7.09
N ILE A 224 -1.17 -4.14 -7.27
CA ILE A 224 0.07 -4.91 -7.40
C ILE A 224 0.02 -5.66 -8.72
N PRO A 225 0.70 -5.19 -9.78
CA PRO A 225 0.79 -5.97 -11.00
C PRO A 225 1.67 -7.21 -10.76
N PRO A 226 1.45 -8.30 -11.49
CA PRO A 226 2.34 -9.46 -11.43
C PRO A 226 3.74 -9.05 -11.89
N ALA A 227 4.76 -9.76 -11.39
CA ALA A 227 6.08 -9.65 -11.95
C ALA A 227 6.11 -10.34 -13.32
N HIS A 228 6.77 -9.69 -14.28
CA HIS A 228 7.06 -10.27 -15.59
C HIS A 228 8.19 -11.30 -15.45
N ALA A 229 7.89 -12.43 -14.82
CA ALA A 229 8.85 -13.51 -14.60
C ALA A 229 9.38 -14.10 -15.92
N GLU A 230 8.66 -13.91 -17.03
CA GLU A 230 9.14 -14.21 -18.38
C GLU A 230 10.40 -13.41 -18.76
N GLN A 231 10.55 -12.18 -18.26
CA GLN A 231 11.77 -11.37 -18.44
C GLN A 231 12.89 -11.81 -17.48
N ALA A 232 12.53 -12.41 -16.34
CA ALA A 232 13.50 -13.01 -15.42
C ALA A 232 14.04 -14.35 -15.96
N HIS A 233 13.27 -15.05 -16.80
CA HIS A 233 13.73 -16.27 -17.46
C HIS A 233 14.91 -16.01 -18.41
N ASP A 234 14.97 -14.82 -19.03
CA ASP A 234 16.13 -14.36 -19.81
C ASP A 234 17.39 -14.16 -18.93
N LEU A 235 17.22 -13.92 -17.62
CA LEU A 235 18.30 -13.85 -16.61
C LEU A 235 18.62 -15.23 -15.99
N GLU A 236 17.70 -16.19 -16.04
CA GLU A 236 17.97 -17.59 -15.67
C GLU A 236 18.81 -18.32 -16.73
N GLU A 237 18.74 -17.89 -18.00
CA GLU A 237 19.66 -18.35 -19.06
C GLU A 237 21.12 -17.94 -18.82
N LEU A 238 21.37 -16.94 -17.97
CA LEU A 238 22.68 -16.67 -17.36
C LEU A 238 22.87 -17.60 -16.15
N GLY A 239 22.96 -18.90 -16.46
CA GLY A 239 23.11 -20.04 -15.56
C GLY A 239 23.31 -19.75 -14.08
N CYS A 240 22.39 -20.26 -13.26
CA CYS A 240 22.60 -20.40 -11.83
C CYS A 240 23.98 -21.04 -11.61
N SER A 241 24.88 -20.35 -10.89
CA SER A 241 26.30 -20.72 -10.69
C SER A 241 26.53 -22.10 -10.03
N LEU A 242 25.46 -22.88 -9.83
CA LEU A 242 25.46 -24.18 -9.18
C LEU A 242 25.00 -25.32 -10.11
N ASP A 243 24.55 -25.02 -11.33
CA ASP A 243 24.05 -25.99 -12.30
C ASP A 243 25.11 -26.30 -13.39
N PHE A 244 26.28 -26.75 -12.94
CA PHE A 244 27.27 -27.41 -13.79
C PHE A 244 27.34 -28.90 -13.43
N GLU A 245 27.68 -29.77 -14.38
CA GLU A 245 28.07 -31.14 -14.06
C GLU A 245 29.19 -31.09 -13.00
N ASP A 246 28.95 -31.71 -11.84
CA ASP A 246 29.76 -31.71 -10.60
C ASP A 246 29.78 -30.43 -9.73
N GLY A 247 28.89 -29.46 -9.96
CA GLY A 247 28.69 -28.31 -9.06
C GLY A 247 28.00 -28.67 -7.74
N PRO A 248 28.17 -27.90 -6.63
CA PRO A 248 27.56 -28.21 -5.33
C PRO A 248 26.05 -27.92 -5.28
N GLY A 249 25.43 -27.67 -6.44
CA GLY A 249 23.99 -27.65 -6.61
C GLY A 249 23.39 -28.97 -6.14
N MET A 250 22.23 -28.87 -5.51
CA MET A 250 21.55 -29.95 -4.78
C MET A 250 20.99 -31.02 -5.73
N GLY A 251 21.86 -31.70 -6.49
CA GLY A 251 21.51 -32.65 -7.56
C GLY A 251 22.36 -33.92 -7.60
N GLY A 252 23.21 -34.16 -6.61
CA GLY A 252 23.74 -35.51 -6.39
C GLY A 252 22.62 -36.43 -5.88
N ALA A 253 22.66 -37.72 -6.23
CA ALA A 253 21.76 -38.72 -5.68
C ALA A 253 21.81 -38.71 -4.13
N GLY A 254 20.96 -37.89 -3.52
CA GLY A 254 20.69 -37.92 -2.10
C GLY A 254 20.12 -39.30 -1.73
N PRO A 255 19.87 -39.56 -0.44
CA PRO A 255 19.56 -40.89 0.09
C PRO A 255 18.35 -41.62 -0.53
N PHE A 256 17.60 -40.97 -1.42
CA PHE A 256 16.32 -41.39 -1.95
C PHE A 256 16.29 -41.71 -3.46
N GLY A 257 17.40 -41.58 -4.18
CA GLY A 257 17.53 -42.07 -5.56
C GLY A 257 16.78 -41.26 -6.63
N SER A 258 17.13 -41.50 -7.90
CA SER A 258 16.72 -40.73 -9.09
C SER A 258 15.26 -40.93 -9.53
N SER A 259 14.46 -41.72 -8.81
CA SER A 259 13.04 -41.95 -9.08
C SER A 259 12.11 -40.89 -8.46
N SER A 260 12.64 -39.95 -7.68
CA SER A 260 11.84 -38.95 -6.96
C SER A 260 11.34 -37.78 -7.83
N GLY A 261 11.69 -37.75 -9.12
CA GLY A 261 11.32 -36.65 -10.03
C GLY A 261 12.05 -35.34 -9.72
N PRO A 262 12.07 -34.39 -10.69
CA PRO A 262 12.66 -33.07 -10.46
C PRO A 262 11.88 -32.31 -9.38
N THR A 263 12.56 -31.51 -8.58
CA THR A 263 11.93 -30.59 -7.65
C THR A 263 11.16 -29.54 -8.43
N VAL A 264 9.83 -29.62 -8.40
CA VAL A 264 8.94 -28.58 -8.93
C VAL A 264 9.13 -27.33 -8.07
N PRO A 265 9.35 -26.13 -8.65
CA PRO A 265 9.44 -24.90 -7.87
C PRO A 265 8.14 -24.73 -7.08
N VAL A 266 8.26 -24.60 -5.76
CA VAL A 266 7.11 -24.59 -4.83
C VAL A 266 6.21 -23.34 -5.01
N ALA A 267 6.55 -22.38 -5.88
CA ALA A 267 6.04 -21.01 -5.76
C ALA A 267 5.07 -20.51 -6.85
N VAL A 268 4.96 -21.10 -8.04
CA VAL A 268 4.14 -20.49 -9.10
C VAL A 268 2.81 -21.23 -9.30
N GLU A 269 2.84 -22.54 -9.55
CA GLU A 269 1.61 -23.33 -9.75
C GLU A 269 0.72 -23.40 -8.50
N ASN A 270 1.31 -23.52 -7.31
CA ASN A 270 0.56 -23.55 -6.05
C ASN A 270 -0.08 -22.19 -5.72
N PHE A 271 0.54 -21.08 -6.12
CA PHE A 271 0.01 -19.75 -5.80
C PHE A 271 -1.06 -19.29 -6.79
N HIS A 272 -0.92 -19.55 -8.09
CA HIS A 272 -2.01 -19.30 -9.04
C HIS A 272 -3.23 -20.17 -8.74
N SER A 273 -3.02 -21.43 -8.35
CA SER A 273 -4.12 -22.30 -7.92
C SER A 273 -4.73 -21.86 -6.58
N LEU A 274 -3.95 -21.32 -5.64
CA LEU A 274 -4.47 -20.70 -4.41
C LEU A 274 -5.23 -19.40 -4.67
N ALA A 275 -4.72 -18.52 -5.52
CA ALA A 275 -5.38 -17.27 -5.91
C ALA A 275 -6.72 -17.58 -6.60
N ALA A 276 -6.73 -18.48 -7.59
CA ALA A 276 -7.95 -18.94 -8.25
C ALA A 276 -8.92 -19.60 -7.26
N ARG A 277 -8.45 -20.37 -6.26
CA ARG A 277 -9.29 -20.95 -5.21
C ARG A 277 -9.87 -19.92 -4.25
N GLN A 278 -9.15 -18.83 -3.98
CA GLN A 278 -9.58 -17.75 -3.08
C GLN A 278 -10.58 -16.80 -3.73
N THR A 279 -10.50 -16.62 -5.06
CA THR A 279 -11.43 -15.77 -5.83
C THR A 279 -12.55 -16.54 -6.52
N ALA A 280 -12.61 -17.87 -6.38
CA ALA A 280 -13.65 -18.69 -6.99
C ALA A 280 -14.92 -18.74 -6.13
N ASP A 281 -16.08 -18.45 -6.75
CA ASP A 281 -17.41 -18.59 -6.16
C ASP A 281 -17.86 -20.04 -5.93
N ARG A 282 -17.02 -21.03 -6.30
CA ARG A 282 -17.34 -22.46 -6.16
C ARG A 282 -16.27 -23.21 -5.36
N PRO A 283 -16.67 -24.00 -4.35
CA PRO A 283 -15.74 -24.78 -3.54
C PRO A 283 -15.05 -25.88 -4.36
N SER A 284 -13.81 -26.20 -3.99
CA SER A 284 -12.92 -27.12 -4.70
C SER A 284 -13.29 -28.61 -4.57
N SER A 285 -14.40 -28.96 -3.92
CA SER A 285 -14.81 -30.35 -3.69
C SER A 285 -16.34 -30.48 -3.76
N PRO A 286 -16.89 -31.47 -4.50
CA PRO A 286 -18.32 -31.72 -4.54
C PRO A 286 -18.87 -32.00 -3.13
N GLY A 287 -19.97 -31.34 -2.74
CA GLY A 287 -20.66 -31.58 -1.47
C GLY A 287 -20.14 -30.79 -0.25
N ARG A 288 -19.27 -29.79 -0.43
CA ARG A 288 -18.90 -28.85 0.64
C ARG A 288 -19.34 -27.44 0.27
N VAL A 289 -19.88 -26.68 1.24
CA VAL A 289 -20.30 -25.28 1.07
C VAL A 289 -19.20 -24.34 1.53
N ASN A 290 -18.87 -23.31 0.75
CA ASN A 290 -17.94 -22.25 1.17
C ASN A 290 -18.67 -21.22 2.03
N LEU A 291 -18.46 -21.26 3.35
CA LEU A 291 -19.13 -20.39 4.31
C LEU A 291 -18.69 -18.92 4.26
N LEU A 292 -17.55 -18.61 3.62
CA LEU A 292 -17.05 -17.23 3.51
C LEU A 292 -17.88 -16.38 2.53
N ASN A 293 -18.61 -17.02 1.60
CA ASN A 293 -19.44 -16.36 0.57
C ASN A 293 -20.94 -16.64 0.74
N TRP A 294 -21.36 -17.27 1.84
CA TRP A 294 -22.79 -17.56 2.08
C TRP A 294 -23.50 -16.32 2.65
N ASP A 295 -24.56 -15.89 1.96
CA ASP A 295 -25.33 -14.68 2.28
C ASP A 295 -26.35 -14.86 3.41
N GLY A 296 -26.39 -16.06 4.02
CA GLY A 296 -27.30 -16.42 5.11
C GLY A 296 -28.71 -16.79 4.66
N ASN A 297 -29.00 -16.83 3.35
CA ASN A 297 -30.30 -17.25 2.83
C ASN A 297 -30.26 -18.67 2.24
N GLY A 298 -31.38 -19.38 2.40
CA GLY A 298 -31.56 -20.75 1.89
C GLY A 298 -30.86 -21.83 2.73
N ASN A 299 -31.05 -23.09 2.33
CA ASN A 299 -30.44 -24.24 3.00
C ASN A 299 -29.64 -25.08 2.00
N PRO A 300 -28.38 -24.71 1.71
CA PRO A 300 -27.57 -25.38 0.69
C PRO A 300 -27.22 -26.83 1.09
N ASP A 301 -27.25 -27.74 0.11
CA ASP A 301 -26.93 -29.15 0.30
C ASP A 301 -25.54 -29.34 0.93
N GLY A 302 -25.49 -30.09 2.03
CA GLY A 302 -24.26 -30.35 2.80
C GLY A 302 -24.01 -29.38 3.96
N LEU A 303 -24.88 -28.39 4.21
CA LEU A 303 -24.79 -27.52 5.39
C LEU A 303 -25.27 -28.22 6.68
N PHE A 304 -26.26 -29.10 6.56
CA PHE A 304 -26.78 -29.93 7.64
C PHE A 304 -26.81 -31.40 7.22
N PRO A 305 -26.71 -32.36 8.17
CA PRO A 305 -26.95 -33.76 7.87
C PRO A 305 -28.37 -33.93 7.31
N PRO A 306 -28.58 -34.89 6.38
CA PRO A 306 -29.91 -35.16 5.84
C PRO A 306 -30.86 -35.54 6.97
N GLU A 307 -32.10 -35.02 6.94
CA GLU A 307 -33.13 -35.42 7.91
C GLU A 307 -33.35 -36.93 7.78
N GLU A 308 -33.13 -37.67 8.89
CA GLU A 308 -33.49 -39.08 8.96
C GLU A 308 -35.02 -39.19 8.87
N SER A 309 -35.50 -39.88 7.83
CA SER A 309 -36.91 -40.18 7.59
C SER A 309 -37.46 -41.21 8.57
#